data_AF-A0A2S7I2Y2-F1
#
_entry.id   AF-A0A2S7I2Y2-F1
#
_cell.length_a   1.000
_cell.length_b   1.000
_cell.length_c   1.000
_cell.angle_alpha   90.00
_cell.angle_beta   90.00
_cell.angle_gamma   90.00
#
_symmetry.space_group_name_H-M   'P 1'
#
loop_
_entity.id
_entity.type
_entity.pdbx_description
1 polymer ?
#
loop_
_entity_poly.entity_id
_entity_poly.type
_entity_poly.pdbx_seq_one_letter_code
_entity_poly.pdbx_strand_id
1 'polypeptide(L)'
;MKKYFLYWLFIPIFTIICGVLIGYLDFYIISPKLPFPDACTYHSPEAGTPPFWMKFLYMDDIMHHVGPEPNSNHLIIFIILSIILGIIFSRLVINNFFKFENNN
;
A
#
# COMPACT_ATOMS: atom_id res chain seq x y z
N MET A 1 -12.60 0.30 29.73
CA MET A 1 -12.76 1.51 28.89
C MET A 1 -11.45 2.06 28.35
N LYS A 2 -10.39 2.24 29.16
CA LYS A 2 -9.08 2.75 28.70
C LYS A 2 -8.49 2.03 27.47
N LYS A 3 -8.50 0.69 27.46
CA LYS A 3 -7.94 -0.11 26.35
C LYS A 3 -8.61 0.17 25.00
N TYR A 4 -9.94 0.29 24.96
CA TYR A 4 -10.68 0.59 23.72
C TYR A 4 -10.42 2.02 23.24
N PHE A 5 -10.34 2.99 24.16
CA PHE A 5 -9.97 4.37 23.83
C PHE A 5 -8.58 4.44 23.16
N LEU A 6 -7.59 3.70 23.68
CA LEU A 6 -6.26 3.62 23.07
C LEU A 6 -6.31 3.00 21.66
N TYR A 7 -7.14 1.99 21.42
CA TYR A 7 -7.32 1.44 20.07
C TYR A 7 -7.91 2.48 19.10
N TRP A 8 -8.94 3.21 19.54
CA TRP A 8 -9.54 4.29 18.74
C TRP A 8 -8.54 5.40 18.39
N LEU A 9 -7.56 5.66 19.27
CA LEU A 9 -6.52 6.65 19.03
C LEU A 9 -5.39 6.11 18.14
N PHE A 10 -4.84 4.93 18.45
CA PHE A 10 -3.63 4.44 17.80
C PHE A 10 -3.86 3.84 16.41
N ILE A 11 -5.03 3.23 16.15
CA ILE A 11 -5.34 2.64 14.83
C ILE A 11 -5.25 3.70 13.72
N PRO A 12 -5.92 4.86 13.79
CA PRO A 12 -5.82 5.86 12.72
C PRO A 12 -4.40 6.42 12.60
N ILE A 13 -3.71 6.66 13.71
CA ILE A 13 -2.32 7.16 13.71
C ILE A 13 -1.40 6.19 12.98
N PHE A 14 -1.38 4.91 13.36
CA PHE A 14 -0.51 3.93 12.73
C PHE A 14 -0.94 3.62 11.29
N THR A 15 -2.24 3.69 10.98
CA THR A 15 -2.72 3.57 9.59
C THR A 15 -2.13 4.67 8.71
N ILE A 16 -2.15 5.92 9.16
CA ILE A 16 -1.57 7.05 8.41
C ILE A 16 -0.06 6.88 8.27
N ILE A 17 0.65 6.54 9.34
CA ILE A 17 2.10 6.32 9.30
C ILE A 17 2.45 5.20 8.31
N CYS A 18 1.74 4.06 8.38
CA CYS A 18 1.95 2.95 7.45
C CYS A 18 1.65 3.36 6.02
N GLY A 19 0.57 4.12 5.79
CA GLY A 19 0.25 4.68 4.48
C GLY A 19 1.42 5.50 3.94
N VAL A 20 1.89 6.51 4.67
CA VAL A 20 3.02 7.34 4.21
C VAL A 20 4.26 6.50 3.90
N LEU A 21 4.61 5.54 4.76
CA LEU A 21 5.78 4.69 4.57
C LEU A 21 5.67 3.76 3.35
N ILE A 22 4.51 3.12 3.16
CA ILE A 22 4.28 2.25 2.00
C ILE A 22 4.27 3.11 0.73
N GLY A 23 3.71 4.33 0.79
CA GLY A 23 3.61 5.22 -0.38
C GLY A 23 4.98 5.69 -0.83
N TYR A 24 5.82 6.04 0.15
CA TYR A 24 7.22 6.36 -0.09
C TYR A 24 7.97 5.15 -0.69
N LEU A 25 7.80 3.97 -0.09
CA LEU A 25 8.47 2.75 -0.56
C LEU A 25 8.02 2.37 -1.98
N ASP A 26 6.74 2.50 -2.28
CA ASP A 26 6.20 2.27 -3.62
C ASP A 26 6.81 3.25 -4.63
N PHE A 27 6.61 4.55 -4.42
CA PHE A 27 7.03 5.59 -5.35
C PHE A 27 8.54 5.66 -5.58
N TYR A 28 9.36 5.51 -4.54
CA TYR A 28 10.82 5.69 -4.66
C TYR A 28 11.59 4.39 -4.87
N ILE A 29 11.02 3.23 -4.53
CA ILE A 29 11.79 1.97 -4.49
C ILE A 29 11.15 0.89 -5.35
N ILE A 30 9.85 0.63 -5.21
CA ILE A 30 9.18 -0.47 -5.93
C ILE A 30 8.87 -0.04 -7.36
N SER A 31 8.02 0.97 -7.55
CA SER A 31 7.53 1.37 -8.87
C SER A 31 8.67 1.65 -9.86
N PRO A 32 9.76 2.37 -9.51
CA PRO A 32 10.86 2.59 -10.45
C PRO A 32 11.63 1.32 -10.86
N LYS A 33 11.55 0.25 -10.07
CA LYS A 33 12.23 -1.03 -10.33
C LYS A 33 11.32 -2.06 -10.97
N LEU A 34 10.01 -1.81 -11.01
CA LEU A 34 9.10 -2.68 -11.74
C LEU A 34 9.48 -2.59 -13.22
N PRO A 35 9.51 -3.73 -13.92
CA PRO A 35 9.73 -3.74 -15.35
C PRO A 35 8.47 -3.20 -16.01
N PHE A 36 8.30 -1.88 -15.95
CA PHE A 36 7.36 -1.15 -16.76
C PHE A 36 8.06 -0.97 -18.10
N PRO A 37 7.78 -1.83 -19.09
CA PRO A 37 8.33 -1.55 -20.39
C PRO A 37 7.66 -0.26 -20.89
N ASP A 38 8.37 0.49 -21.74
CA ASP A 38 7.86 1.73 -22.32
C ASP A 38 6.41 1.53 -22.78
N ALA A 39 5.53 2.50 -22.59
CA ALA A 39 4.10 2.37 -22.95
C ALA A 39 3.91 1.81 -24.38
N CYS A 40 4.87 2.08 -25.28
CA CYS A 40 4.98 1.55 -26.65
C CYS A 40 5.17 0.03 -26.76
N THR A 41 5.78 -0.63 -25.77
CA THR A 41 6.08 -2.06 -25.82
C THR A 41 4.79 -2.87 -25.93
N TYR A 42 3.77 -2.62 -25.12
CA TYR A 42 2.52 -3.39 -25.19
C TYR A 42 1.51 -2.93 -26.25
N HIS A 43 1.88 -1.97 -27.12
CA HIS A 43 1.08 -1.63 -28.31
C HIS A 43 1.34 -2.58 -29.48
N SER A 44 2.48 -3.29 -29.49
CA SER A 44 2.80 -4.24 -30.54
C SER A 44 2.26 -5.64 -30.21
N PRO A 45 1.55 -6.32 -31.14
CA PRO A 45 1.17 -7.73 -31.00
C PRO A 45 2.36 -8.67 -30.72
N GLU A 46 3.58 -8.22 -31.02
CA GLU A 46 4.83 -9.00 -30.90
C GLU A 46 5.44 -8.92 -29.49
N ALA A 47 5.07 -7.93 -28.68
CA ALA A 47 5.67 -7.70 -27.36
C ALA A 47 5.02 -8.52 -26.23
N GLY A 48 4.03 -9.35 -26.57
CA GLY A 48 3.29 -10.16 -25.61
C GLY A 48 2.23 -9.38 -24.84
N THR A 49 1.44 -10.11 -24.05
CA THR A 49 0.42 -9.52 -23.18
C THR A 49 1.06 -9.00 -21.89
N PRO A 50 0.67 -7.80 -21.40
CA PRO A 50 1.16 -7.32 -20.12
C PRO A 50 0.77 -8.31 -19.00
N PRO A 51 1.64 -8.51 -18.00
CA PRO A 51 1.31 -9.34 -16.84
C PRO A 51 0.02 -8.88 -16.18
N PHE A 52 -0.77 -9.84 -15.67
CA PHE A 52 -2.07 -9.53 -15.04
C PHE A 52 -1.96 -8.46 -13.94
N TRP A 53 -0.93 -8.53 -13.09
CA TRP A 53 -0.73 -7.56 -12.00
C TRP A 53 -0.56 -6.13 -12.52
N MET A 54 0.09 -5.96 -13.68
CA MET A 54 0.33 -4.65 -14.28
C MET A 54 -0.97 -4.06 -14.81
N LYS A 55 -1.80 -4.88 -15.48
CA LYS A 55 -3.15 -4.45 -15.89
C LYS A 55 -4.03 -4.15 -14.69
N PHE A 56 -3.96 -4.97 -13.65
CA PHE A 56 -4.80 -4.81 -12.48
C PHE A 56 -4.49 -3.54 -11.68
N LEU A 57 -3.21 -3.16 -11.58
CA LEU A 57 -2.74 -2.09 -10.70
C LEU A 57 -2.37 -0.78 -11.43
N TYR A 58 -1.93 -0.82 -12.69
CA TYR A 58 -1.25 0.32 -13.33
C TYR A 58 -1.70 0.64 -14.77
N MET A 59 -2.67 -0.06 -15.33
CA MET A 59 -3.19 0.26 -16.66
C MET A 59 -4.71 0.35 -16.60
N ASP A 60 -5.26 1.51 -16.93
CA ASP A 60 -6.64 1.63 -17.38
C ASP A 60 -6.69 1.33 -18.88
N ASP A 61 -7.82 0.82 -19.39
CA ASP A 61 -7.98 0.36 -20.79
C ASP A 61 -7.73 1.47 -21.86
N ILE A 62 -7.35 2.69 -21.45
CA ILE A 62 -7.04 3.86 -22.29
C ILE A 62 -5.54 4.16 -22.16
N MET A 63 -4.74 3.64 -23.10
CA MET A 63 -3.29 3.87 -23.12
C MET A 63 -2.98 5.33 -23.51
N HIS A 64 -2.57 6.14 -22.54
CA HIS A 64 -1.87 7.39 -22.79
C HIS A 64 -0.38 7.13 -22.98
N HIS A 65 0.28 7.90 -23.84
CA HIS A 65 1.71 7.81 -24.19
C HIS A 65 2.68 8.16 -23.05
N VAL A 66 2.20 8.09 -21.81
CA VAL A 66 2.90 8.40 -20.57
C VAL A 66 2.96 7.08 -19.81
N GLY A 67 4.06 6.76 -19.15
CA GLY A 67 4.29 5.46 -18.52
C GLY A 67 3.12 4.98 -17.63
N PRO A 68 3.10 3.69 -17.26
CA PRO A 68 1.99 3.08 -16.51
C PRO A 68 1.70 3.85 -15.21
N GLU A 69 0.49 4.39 -15.10
CA GLU A 69 0.03 5.18 -13.96
C GLU A 69 -0.78 4.30 -12.99
N PRO A 70 -0.54 4.37 -11.67
CA PRO A 70 -1.31 3.60 -10.72
C PRO A 70 -2.80 3.93 -10.82
N ASN A 71 -3.63 2.90 -10.99
CA ASN A 71 -5.07 3.03 -11.10
C ASN A 71 -5.76 2.95 -9.72
N SER A 72 -7.10 2.97 -9.73
CA SER A 72 -7.88 2.94 -8.49
C SER A 72 -7.67 1.66 -7.66
N ASN A 73 -7.37 0.52 -8.28
CA ASN A 73 -7.15 -0.73 -7.55
C ASN A 73 -5.84 -0.69 -6.75
N HIS A 74 -4.80 -0.05 -7.31
CA HIS A 74 -3.54 0.17 -6.59
C HIS A 74 -3.76 0.99 -5.32
N LEU A 75 -4.53 2.08 -5.42
CA LEU A 75 -4.90 2.90 -4.27
C LEU A 75 -5.74 2.11 -3.23
N ILE A 76 -6.69 1.29 -3.67
CA ILE A 76 -7.52 0.48 -2.76
C ILE A 76 -6.65 -0.52 -1.98
N ILE A 77 -5.75 -1.24 -2.67
CA ILE A 77 -4.85 -2.20 -2.02
C ILE A 77 -3.96 -1.50 -1.01
N PHE A 78 -3.44 -0.34 -1.37
CA PHE A 78 -2.60 0.47 -0.51
C PHE A 78 -3.31 0.86 0.80
N ILE A 79 -4.56 1.32 0.70
CA ILE A 79 -5.38 1.70 1.85
C ILE A 79 -5.63 0.48 2.74
N ILE A 80 -6.01 -0.66 2.15
CA ILE A 80 -6.27 -1.89 2.89
C ILE A 80 -5.01 -2.36 3.64
N LEU A 81 -3.85 -2.38 2.97
CA LEU A 81 -2.58 -2.76 3.60
C LEU A 81 -2.21 -1.83 4.75
N SER A 82 -2.40 -0.52 4.56
CA SER A 82 -2.13 0.49 5.59
C SER A 82 -3.01 0.30 6.82
N ILE A 83 -4.29 0.01 6.64
CA ILE A 83 -5.24 -0.26 7.73
C ILE A 83 -4.86 -1.55 8.48
N ILE A 84 -4.56 -2.63 7.74
CA ILE A 84 -4.17 -3.92 8.36
C ILE A 84 -2.93 -3.73 9.23
N LEU A 85 -1.89 -3.08 8.70
CA LEU A 85 -0.67 -2.81 9.45
C LEU A 85 -0.92 -1.86 10.62
N GLY A 86 -1.73 -0.82 10.43
CA GLY A 86 -2.14 0.10 11.48
C GLY A 86 -2.80 -0.63 12.66
N ILE A 87 -3.69 -1.58 12.38
CA ILE A 87 -4.31 -2.44 13.39
C ILE A 87 -3.28 -3.33 14.09
N ILE A 88 -2.38 -3.98 13.33
CA ILE A 88 -1.34 -4.86 13.89
C ILE A 88 -0.42 -4.08 14.84
N PHE A 89 0.13 -2.94 14.41
CA PHE A 89 1.01 -2.11 15.22
C PHE A 89 0.30 -1.58 16.46
N SER A 90 -0.95 -1.14 16.34
CA SER A 90 -1.76 -0.69 17.47
C SER A 90 -1.91 -1.79 18.52
N ARG A 91 -2.20 -3.02 18.09
CA ARG A 91 -2.31 -4.18 19.00
C ARG A 91 -1.00 -4.47 19.70
N LEU A 92 0.14 -4.41 18.99
CA LEU A 92 1.45 -4.64 19.58
C LEU A 92 1.78 -3.59 20.66
N VAL A 93 1.61 -2.31 20.35
CA VAL A 93 1.90 -1.21 21.29
C VAL A 93 1.01 -1.28 22.52
N ILE A 94 -0.29 -1.42 22.33
CA ILE A 94 -1.26 -1.45 23.44
C ILE A 94 -1.05 -2.68 24.33
N ASN A 95 -0.82 -3.86 23.75
CA ASN A 95 -0.60 -5.07 24.54
C ASN A 95 0.71 -5.00 25.34
N ASN A 96 1.77 -4.43 24.77
CA ASN A 96 3.03 -4.22 25.49
C ASN A 96 2.87 -3.20 26.63
N PHE A 97 2.13 -2.12 26.41
CA PHE A 97 1.83 -1.12 27.44
C PHE A 97 1.12 -1.74 28.65
N PHE A 98 0.04 -2.50 28.44
CA PHE A 98 -0.68 -3.15 29.55
C PHE A 98 0.12 -4.28 30.21
N LYS A 99 0.98 -4.98 29.46
CA LYS A 99 1.89 -5.98 30.06
C LYS A 99 2.88 -5.32 31.01
N PHE A 100 3.38 -4.14 30.66
CA PHE A 100 4.29 -3.38 31.53
C PHE A 100 3.56 -2.83 32.77
N GLU A 101 2.35 -2.31 32.62
CA GLU A 101 1.53 -1.82 33.74
C GLU A 101 1.22 -2.91 34.77
N ASN A 102 0.96 -4.15 34.33
CA ASN A 102 0.68 -5.27 35.26
C ASN A 102 1.93 -5.86 35.94
N ASN A 103 3.14 -5.52 35.48
CA ASN A 103 4.40 -6.06 36.02
C ASN A 103 5.09 -5.10 37.02
N ASN A 104 4.55 -3.89 37.21
CA ASN A 104 5.00 -2.90 38.19
C ASN A 104 3.96 -2.72 39.28
#